data_AF-A0A2C5YFD0-F1
#
_entry.id   AF-A0A2C5YFD0-F1
#
_cell.length_a   1.000
_cell.length_b   1.000
_cell.length_c   1.000
_cell.angle_alpha   90.00
_cell.angle_beta   90.00
_cell.angle_gamma   90.00
#
_symmetry.space_group_name_H-M   'P 1'
#
loop_
_entity.id
_entity.type
_entity.pdbx_description
1 polymer ?
#
loop_
_entity_poly.entity_id
_entity_poly.type
_entity_poly.pdbx_seq_one_letter_code
_entity_poly.pdbx_strand_id
1 'polypeptide(L)'
;MKVFANIPESLGDWAQRQPVFFTGSAATHGQHINVSPKGMATTHFSILTPTRCAYIDRTGSGCETVAHVYQNGRLCLMFLSFGPSPRIMRFYCRARIVEWDHGAFADLVTLVAQRGGRQVFDAARAVVDCHVFKVTTSCGYAVPMVRRALYAPAAAAAAAAAAANHDGHVDNGGAHGGGDNSGGHGGRDGGPTNSDAKATNGNANGHVAYNEHCVFEPRTTLDRASAVMADKDTILEYQCENNIFSLDGLPGLVSARRRLGRCIWLDAVKARLARLAAEKEAVAFGFLLAILLSLLHRALTGLWASATASP
;
A
#
# COMPACT_ATOMS: atom_id res chain seq x y z
N MET A 1 11.47 -0.55 19.59
CA MET A 1 11.38 -0.40 18.11
C MET A 1 12.70 -0.85 17.52
N LYS A 2 12.71 -1.66 16.46
CA LYS A 2 13.95 -2.06 15.76
C LYS A 2 14.03 -1.35 14.40
N VAL A 3 15.24 -1.07 13.94
CA VAL A 3 15.53 -0.38 12.67
C VAL A 3 16.52 -1.20 11.87
N PHE A 4 16.29 -1.34 10.57
CA PHE A 4 17.14 -2.09 9.63
C PHE A 4 17.42 -1.24 8.40
N ALA A 5 18.61 -1.40 7.82
CA ALA A 5 19.02 -0.70 6.60
C ALA A 5 18.38 -1.29 5.33
N ASN A 6 18.03 -2.58 5.36
CA ASN A 6 17.40 -3.34 4.28
C ASN A 6 16.26 -4.18 4.85
N ILE A 7 15.54 -4.90 3.99
CA ILE A 7 14.46 -5.83 4.32
C ILE A 7 15.08 -7.19 4.70
N PRO A 8 15.05 -7.59 5.98
CA PRO A 8 15.50 -8.92 6.38
C PRO A 8 14.56 -9.98 5.81
N GLU A 9 15.10 -11.11 5.35
CA GLU A 9 14.35 -12.18 4.68
C GLU A 9 13.09 -12.62 5.46
N SER A 10 13.26 -12.99 6.74
CA SER A 10 12.15 -13.42 7.60
C SER A 10 11.06 -12.35 7.79
N LEU A 11 11.44 -11.07 7.76
CA LEU A 11 10.51 -9.95 7.83
C LEU A 11 9.83 -9.69 6.49
N GLY A 12 10.56 -9.85 5.38
CA GLY A 12 10.04 -9.75 4.03
C GLY A 12 8.99 -10.82 3.75
N ASP A 13 9.26 -12.05 4.16
CA ASP A 13 8.30 -13.16 4.06
C ASP A 13 7.05 -12.89 4.91
N TRP A 14 7.22 -12.31 6.09
CA TRP A 14 6.08 -11.91 6.93
C TRP A 14 5.26 -10.78 6.27
N ALA A 15 5.89 -9.77 5.68
CA ALA A 15 5.19 -8.68 4.98
C ALA A 15 4.31 -9.19 3.84
N GLN A 16 4.85 -10.12 3.03
CA GLN A 16 4.14 -10.67 1.87
C GLN A 16 2.93 -11.52 2.27
N ARG A 17 2.88 -12.03 3.50
CA ARG A 17 1.73 -12.75 4.08
C ARG A 17 0.66 -11.85 4.69
N GLN A 18 0.82 -10.53 4.63
CA GLN A 18 -0.22 -9.65 5.16
C GLN A 18 -1.40 -9.55 4.20
N PRO A 19 -2.65 -9.68 4.68
CA PRO A 19 -3.84 -9.58 3.82
C PRO A 19 -4.07 -8.15 3.30
N VAL A 20 -3.55 -7.16 4.01
CA VAL A 20 -3.59 -5.74 3.64
C VAL A 20 -2.29 -5.06 4.03
N PHE A 21 -1.85 -4.11 3.23
CA PHE A 21 -0.82 -3.15 3.57
C PHE A 21 -1.32 -1.74 3.27
N PHE A 22 -0.66 -0.72 3.83
CA PHE A 22 -1.06 0.67 3.71
C PHE A 22 0.04 1.47 3.06
N THR A 23 -0.31 2.35 2.14
CA THR A 23 0.62 3.34 1.60
C THR A 23 0.39 4.68 2.29
N GLY A 24 1.44 5.24 2.88
CA GLY A 24 1.47 6.62 3.39
C GLY A 24 2.27 7.51 2.45
N SER A 25 1.65 8.57 1.95
CA SER A 25 2.25 9.52 1.02
C SER A 25 1.81 10.95 1.34
N ALA A 26 2.65 11.93 1.06
CA ALA A 26 2.28 13.33 1.23
C ALA A 26 3.03 14.20 0.24
N ALA A 27 2.33 15.21 -0.29
CA ALA A 27 2.96 16.30 -0.99
C ALA A 27 3.96 17.05 -0.08
N THR A 28 4.90 17.77 -0.65
CA THR A 28 5.89 18.56 0.10
C THR A 28 5.21 19.70 0.87
N HIS A 29 4.21 20.33 0.25
CA HIS A 29 3.48 21.49 0.78
C HIS A 29 1.96 21.31 0.73
N GLY A 30 1.48 20.07 0.58
CA GLY A 30 0.05 19.78 0.59
C GLY A 30 -0.52 19.88 2.00
N GLN A 31 -1.84 20.05 2.09
CA GLN A 31 -2.51 20.23 3.38
C GLN A 31 -2.79 18.90 4.08
N HIS A 32 -2.93 17.81 3.31
CA HIS A 32 -3.25 16.49 3.84
C HIS A 32 -2.13 15.46 3.63
N ILE A 33 -2.22 14.40 4.42
CA ILE A 33 -1.44 13.19 4.25
C ILE A 33 -2.39 12.11 3.72
N ASN A 34 -2.01 11.47 2.62
CA ASN A 34 -2.78 10.37 2.07
C ASN A 34 -2.34 9.04 2.70
N VAL A 35 -3.32 8.27 3.19
CA VAL A 35 -3.16 6.89 3.64
C VAL A 35 -4.14 6.02 2.87
N SER A 36 -3.62 5.08 2.08
CA SER A 36 -4.46 4.22 1.24
C SER A 36 -4.24 2.74 1.57
N PRO A 37 -5.28 1.98 1.92
CA PRO A 37 -5.17 0.53 2.06
C PRO A 37 -5.04 -0.13 0.69
N LYS A 38 -4.21 -1.17 0.61
CA LYS A 38 -3.98 -2.02 -0.55
C LYS A 38 -4.18 -3.47 -0.11
N GLY A 39 -5.15 -4.14 -0.73
CA GLY A 39 -5.47 -5.52 -0.41
C GLY A 39 -4.54 -6.51 -1.12
N MET A 40 -4.48 -7.74 -0.58
CA MET A 40 -3.85 -8.90 -1.18
C MET A 40 -2.36 -8.72 -1.48
N ALA A 41 -1.53 -8.58 -0.43
CA ALA A 41 -0.07 -8.49 -0.61
C ALA A 41 0.51 -9.73 -1.32
N THR A 42 -0.12 -10.89 -1.17
CA THR A 42 0.28 -12.13 -1.83
C THR A 42 0.19 -12.09 -3.35
N THR A 43 -0.68 -11.25 -3.91
CA THR A 43 -0.90 -11.20 -5.37
C THR A 43 -0.48 -9.87 -5.98
N HIS A 44 -0.52 -8.76 -5.24
CA HIS A 44 -0.29 -7.42 -5.81
C HIS A 44 1.00 -6.75 -5.30
N PHE A 45 1.78 -7.39 -4.42
CA PHE A 45 3.01 -6.86 -3.85
C PHE A 45 4.12 -7.91 -3.90
N SER A 46 5.35 -7.50 -4.21
CA SER A 46 6.50 -8.40 -4.23
C SER A 46 7.76 -7.69 -3.73
N ILE A 47 8.56 -8.41 -2.96
CA ILE A 47 9.93 -8.00 -2.60
C ILE A 47 10.86 -8.56 -3.66
N LEU A 48 11.52 -7.68 -4.40
CA LEU A 48 12.37 -8.01 -5.55
C LEU A 48 13.82 -8.22 -5.13
N THR A 49 14.29 -7.44 -4.15
CA THR A 49 15.63 -7.54 -3.55
C THR A 49 15.56 -7.06 -2.08
N PRO A 50 16.62 -7.22 -1.26
CA PRO A 50 16.63 -6.68 0.11
C PRO A 50 16.39 -5.16 0.21
N THR A 51 16.54 -4.40 -0.87
CA THR A 51 16.31 -2.93 -0.88
C THR A 51 15.27 -2.50 -1.92
N ARG A 52 14.53 -3.44 -2.51
CA ARG A 52 13.55 -3.13 -3.57
C ARG A 52 12.31 -3.97 -3.44
N CYS A 53 11.15 -3.32 -3.51
CA CYS A 53 9.86 -3.97 -3.63
C CYS A 53 8.99 -3.22 -4.65
N ALA A 54 7.92 -3.85 -5.11
CA ALA A 54 6.99 -3.23 -6.03
C ALA A 54 5.56 -3.70 -5.74
N TYR A 55 4.58 -2.87 -6.08
CA TYR A 55 3.18 -3.28 -6.09
C TYR A 55 2.43 -2.75 -7.30
N ILE A 56 1.38 -3.48 -7.67
CA ILE A 56 0.50 -3.12 -8.79
C ILE A 56 -0.56 -2.15 -8.30
N ASP A 57 -0.59 -0.96 -8.91
CA ASP A 57 -1.64 0.03 -8.69
C ASP A 57 -2.74 -0.19 -9.73
N ARG A 58 -3.88 -0.69 -9.26
CA ARG A 58 -5.07 -0.92 -10.09
C ARG A 58 -5.90 0.35 -10.24
N THR A 59 -6.68 0.38 -11.32
CA THR A 59 -7.59 1.48 -11.61
C THR A 59 -8.58 1.69 -10.45
N GLY A 60 -8.69 2.94 -10.01
CA GLY A 60 -9.57 3.37 -8.93
C GLY A 60 -9.73 4.89 -8.96
N SER A 61 -10.63 5.42 -8.14
CA SER A 61 -11.02 6.84 -8.20
C SER A 61 -9.89 7.80 -7.84
N GLY A 62 -9.02 7.47 -6.88
CA GLY A 62 -7.95 8.36 -6.43
C GLY A 62 -6.61 8.14 -7.14
N CYS A 63 -5.81 9.21 -7.23
CA CYS A 63 -4.40 9.16 -7.71
C CYS A 63 -3.39 9.83 -6.76
N GLU A 64 -3.76 10.09 -5.50
CA GLU A 64 -2.94 10.77 -4.48
C GLU A 64 -1.51 10.22 -4.38
N THR A 65 -1.36 8.91 -4.19
CA THR A 65 -0.04 8.28 -4.08
C THR A 65 0.80 8.50 -5.34
N VAL A 66 0.20 8.35 -6.52
CA VAL A 66 0.87 8.58 -7.81
C VAL A 66 1.37 10.02 -7.90
N ALA A 67 0.49 10.99 -7.62
CA ALA A 67 0.82 12.41 -7.71
C ALA A 67 1.90 12.82 -6.69
N HIS A 68 1.83 12.33 -5.45
CA HIS A 68 2.86 12.56 -4.42
C HIS A 68 4.21 11.96 -4.80
N VAL A 69 4.20 10.77 -5.40
CA VAL A 69 5.43 10.11 -5.87
C VAL A 69 6.03 10.88 -7.05
N TYR A 70 5.24 11.33 -8.02
CA TYR A 70 5.73 12.25 -9.06
C TYR A 70 6.31 13.53 -8.49
N GLN A 71 5.69 14.05 -7.44
CA GLN A 71 6.11 15.30 -6.85
C GLN A 71 7.46 15.16 -6.13
N ASN A 72 7.60 14.21 -5.21
CA ASN A 72 8.76 14.13 -4.30
C ASN A 72 9.31 12.71 -4.07
N GLY A 73 8.67 11.69 -4.64
CA GLY A 73 9.09 10.30 -4.57
C GLY A 73 9.02 9.66 -3.18
N ARG A 74 8.53 10.34 -2.14
CA ARG A 74 8.48 9.77 -0.78
C ARG A 74 7.28 8.85 -0.63
N LEU A 75 7.53 7.65 -0.14
CA LEU A 75 6.48 6.68 0.15
C LEU A 75 6.83 5.86 1.40
N CYS A 76 5.80 5.54 2.18
CA CYS A 76 5.87 4.58 3.29
C CYS A 76 4.92 3.43 3.00
N LEU A 77 5.40 2.19 3.06
CA LEU A 77 4.54 1.01 3.06
C LEU A 77 4.46 0.47 4.48
N MET A 78 3.26 0.29 5.01
CA MET A 78 3.03 -0.22 6.36
C MET A 78 2.26 -1.54 6.34
N PHE A 79 2.79 -2.51 7.06
CA PHE A 79 2.24 -3.83 7.27
C PHE A 79 1.90 -3.98 8.76
N LEU A 80 0.78 -4.61 9.09
CA LEU A 80 0.39 -4.83 10.47
C LEU A 80 -0.24 -6.20 10.65
N SER A 81 0.09 -6.84 11.77
CA SER A 81 -0.44 -8.14 12.16
C SER A 81 -1.90 -8.02 12.58
N PHE A 82 -2.71 -8.95 12.10
CA PHE A 82 -4.07 -9.19 12.57
C PHE A 82 -4.19 -10.50 13.37
N GLY A 83 -3.11 -11.27 13.42
CA GLY A 83 -3.04 -12.57 14.08
C GLY A 83 -2.55 -12.49 15.53
N PRO A 84 -2.21 -13.65 16.14
CA PRO A 84 -1.87 -13.74 17.56
C PRO A 84 -0.54 -13.06 17.94
N SER A 85 0.37 -12.88 16.98
CA SER A 85 1.66 -12.24 17.22
C SER A 85 1.62 -10.78 16.77
N PRO A 86 1.59 -9.80 17.70
CA PRO A 86 1.42 -8.41 17.33
C PRO A 86 2.69 -7.88 16.66
N ARG A 87 2.51 -7.11 15.59
CA ARG A 87 3.61 -6.51 14.83
C ARG A 87 3.09 -5.38 13.96
N ILE A 88 3.88 -4.31 13.86
CA ILE A 88 3.76 -3.32 12.78
C ILE A 88 5.13 -3.18 12.14
N MET A 89 5.19 -3.20 10.82
CA MET A 89 6.40 -3.00 10.04
C MET A 89 6.21 -1.87 9.03
N ARG A 90 7.24 -1.05 8.84
CA ARG A 90 7.22 0.04 7.86
C ARG A 90 8.44 -0.04 6.95
N PHE A 91 8.21 0.12 5.65
CA PHE A 91 9.24 0.34 4.65
C PHE A 91 9.20 1.80 4.23
N TYR A 92 10.27 2.53 4.54
CA TYR A 92 10.47 3.89 4.03
C TYR A 92 11.23 3.79 2.71
N CYS A 93 10.62 4.33 1.66
CA CYS A 93 11.13 4.16 0.31
C CYS A 93 11.11 5.46 -0.50
N ARG A 94 11.97 5.47 -1.52
CA ARG A 94 11.84 6.33 -2.69
C ARG A 94 11.15 5.54 -3.77
N ALA A 95 9.99 5.99 -4.21
CA ALA A 95 9.19 5.31 -5.21
C ALA A 95 9.31 6.00 -6.57
N ARG A 96 9.07 5.23 -7.63
CA ARG A 96 8.78 5.71 -8.99
C ARG A 96 7.49 5.04 -9.47
N ILE A 97 6.76 5.77 -10.30
CA ILE A 97 5.57 5.23 -10.96
C ILE A 97 5.97 4.79 -12.37
N VAL A 98 5.59 3.56 -12.73
CA VAL A 98 5.74 3.01 -14.07
C VAL A 98 4.33 2.75 -14.59
N GLU A 99 3.82 3.63 -15.45
CA GLU A 99 2.46 3.54 -16.00
C GLU A 99 2.35 2.43 -17.05
N TRP A 100 1.12 2.02 -17.35
CA TRP A 100 0.82 0.91 -18.27
C TRP A 100 1.40 1.07 -19.68
N ASP A 101 1.60 2.31 -20.13
CA ASP A 101 2.14 2.67 -21.45
C ASP A 101 3.68 2.80 -21.47
N HIS A 102 4.34 2.54 -20.33
CA HIS A 102 5.80 2.59 -20.21
C HIS A 102 6.43 1.24 -20.57
N GLY A 103 7.55 1.23 -21.32
CA GLY A 103 8.18 -0.02 -21.79
C GLY A 103 8.56 -1.03 -20.70
N ALA A 104 8.93 -0.56 -19.51
CA ALA A 104 9.26 -1.41 -18.36
C ALA A 104 8.04 -1.99 -17.61
N PHE A 105 6.81 -1.63 -18.00
CA PHE A 105 5.60 -2.00 -17.26
C PHE A 105 5.36 -3.50 -17.27
N ALA A 106 5.39 -4.13 -18.45
CA ALA A 106 5.11 -5.56 -18.59
C ALA A 106 6.07 -6.41 -17.74
N ASP A 107 7.37 -6.14 -17.83
CA ASP A 107 8.39 -6.84 -17.06
C ASP A 107 8.18 -6.70 -15.55
N LEU A 108 7.83 -5.50 -15.09
CA LEU A 108 7.57 -5.24 -13.67
C LEU A 108 6.29 -5.92 -13.19
N VAL A 109 5.24 -5.93 -14.01
CA VAL A 109 4.02 -6.68 -13.70
C VAL A 109 4.38 -8.15 -13.56
N THR A 110 5.07 -8.75 -14.52
CA THR A 110 5.51 -10.16 -14.45
C THR A 110 6.33 -10.45 -13.19
N LEU A 111 7.29 -9.59 -12.82
CA LEU A 111 8.08 -9.76 -11.59
C LEU A 111 7.24 -9.74 -10.31
N VAL A 112 6.20 -8.89 -10.26
CA VAL A 112 5.28 -8.86 -9.12
C VAL A 112 4.35 -10.08 -9.15
N ALA A 113 3.87 -10.46 -10.33
CA ALA A 113 2.93 -11.55 -10.58
C ALA A 113 3.51 -12.94 -10.28
N GLN A 114 4.80 -13.15 -10.59
CA GLN A 114 5.51 -14.42 -10.49
C GLN A 114 5.35 -15.10 -9.12
N ARG A 115 5.24 -14.34 -8.04
CA ARG A 115 5.08 -14.90 -6.68
C ARG A 115 3.63 -15.15 -6.27
N GLY A 116 2.67 -14.49 -6.91
CA GLY A 116 1.24 -14.60 -6.59
C GLY A 116 0.46 -15.59 -7.45
N GLY A 117 1.10 -16.24 -8.42
CA GLY A 117 0.49 -17.24 -9.30
C GLY A 117 -0.52 -16.69 -10.33
N ARG A 118 -0.77 -15.37 -10.33
CA ARG A 118 -1.63 -14.68 -11.31
C ARG A 118 -0.76 -14.19 -12.45
N GLN A 119 -1.17 -14.38 -13.71
CA GLN A 119 -0.39 -13.95 -14.89
C GLN A 119 -0.84 -12.61 -15.48
N VAL A 120 -2.07 -12.18 -15.15
CA VAL A 120 -2.69 -10.95 -15.70
C VAL A 120 -3.40 -10.19 -14.59
N PHE A 121 -3.22 -8.87 -14.57
CA PHE A 121 -3.95 -7.96 -13.70
C PHE A 121 -4.82 -7.05 -14.54
N ASP A 122 -6.10 -7.41 -14.63
CA ASP A 122 -7.11 -6.58 -15.29
C ASP A 122 -7.12 -5.19 -14.64
N ALA A 123 -7.13 -4.16 -15.47
CA ALA A 123 -7.13 -2.75 -15.08
C ALA A 123 -5.94 -2.27 -14.22
N ALA A 124 -4.79 -2.93 -14.28
CA ALA A 124 -3.54 -2.35 -13.76
C ALA A 124 -3.20 -1.06 -14.52
N ARG A 125 -3.09 0.07 -13.81
CA ARG A 125 -2.80 1.37 -14.43
C ARG A 125 -1.33 1.78 -14.28
N ALA A 126 -0.68 1.28 -13.24
CA ALA A 126 0.74 1.50 -12.98
C ALA A 126 1.33 0.43 -12.07
N VAL A 127 2.66 0.32 -12.06
CA VAL A 127 3.44 -0.33 -11.02
C VAL A 127 4.13 0.76 -10.20
N VAL A 128 4.04 0.64 -8.88
CA VAL A 128 4.79 1.50 -7.95
C VAL A 128 6.04 0.76 -7.50
N ASP A 129 7.17 1.16 -8.06
CA ASP A 129 8.47 0.53 -7.84
C ASP A 129 9.23 1.29 -6.76
N CYS A 130 9.56 0.61 -5.66
CA CYS A 130 9.96 1.20 -4.40
C CYS A 130 11.38 0.78 -4.04
N HIS A 131 12.29 1.76 -3.95
CA HIS A 131 13.61 1.57 -3.38
C HIS A 131 13.57 1.83 -1.87
N VAL A 132 13.68 0.77 -1.08
CA VAL A 132 13.64 0.79 0.39
C VAL A 132 15.00 1.16 0.94
N PHE A 133 15.05 2.24 1.73
CA PHE A 133 16.27 2.70 2.39
C PHE A 133 16.24 2.53 3.92
N LYS A 134 15.08 2.17 4.48
CA LYS A 134 14.92 1.95 5.91
C LYS A 134 13.70 1.09 6.20
N VAL A 135 13.87 0.10 7.07
CA VAL A 135 12.79 -0.73 7.60
C VAL A 135 12.70 -0.54 9.10
N THR A 136 11.49 -0.43 9.64
CA THR A 136 11.28 -0.37 11.09
C THR A 136 10.21 -1.33 11.56
N THR A 137 10.36 -1.85 12.78
CA THR A 137 9.35 -2.68 13.44
C THR A 137 8.99 -2.14 14.82
N SER A 138 7.71 -2.25 15.16
CA SER A 138 7.14 -1.90 16.47
C SER A 138 6.19 -2.99 16.96
N CYS A 139 6.03 -3.12 18.29
CA CYS A 139 5.40 -4.28 18.93
C CYS A 139 3.91 -4.44 18.64
N GLY A 140 3.16 -3.36 18.38
CA GLY A 140 1.75 -3.46 17.98
C GLY A 140 0.78 -4.00 19.03
N TYR A 141 1.15 -4.07 20.32
CA TYR A 141 0.30 -4.67 21.37
C TYR A 141 -1.10 -4.04 21.52
N ALA A 142 -1.27 -2.78 21.13
CA ALA A 142 -2.55 -2.08 21.15
C ALA A 142 -3.39 -2.29 19.87
N VAL A 143 -2.83 -2.93 18.84
CA VAL A 143 -3.56 -3.22 17.59
C VAL A 143 -4.50 -4.40 17.83
N PRO A 144 -5.81 -4.26 17.57
CA PRO A 144 -6.75 -5.34 17.75
C PRO A 144 -6.42 -6.55 16.88
N MET A 145 -6.57 -7.74 17.44
CA MET A 145 -6.63 -8.98 16.67
C MET A 145 -8.05 -9.15 16.10
N VAL A 146 -8.17 -9.88 14.99
CA VAL A 146 -9.48 -10.40 14.58
C VAL A 146 -9.93 -11.44 15.64
N ARG A 147 -11.24 -11.60 15.90
CA ARG A 147 -11.77 -12.46 16.99
C ARG A 147 -11.57 -13.94 16.71
N ARG A 148 -11.13 -14.74 17.70
CA ARG A 148 -10.86 -16.19 17.57
C ARG A 148 -12.03 -17.00 16.98
N ALA A 149 -13.27 -16.60 17.27
CA ALA A 149 -14.48 -17.22 16.72
C ALA A 149 -14.65 -17.04 15.20
N LEU A 150 -14.01 -16.02 14.60
CA LEU A 150 -13.95 -15.85 13.14
C LEU A 150 -12.84 -16.71 12.49
N TYR A 151 -11.99 -17.39 13.27
CA TYR A 151 -10.98 -18.36 12.81
C TYR A 151 -11.46 -19.81 12.98
N ALA A 152 -12.61 -20.02 13.64
CA ALA A 152 -13.12 -21.35 13.93
C ALA A 152 -14.04 -21.80 12.79
N PRO A 153 -13.98 -23.07 12.33
CA PRO A 153 -15.02 -23.60 11.47
C PRO A 153 -16.38 -23.39 12.15
N ALA A 154 -17.42 -23.09 11.38
CA ALA A 154 -18.72 -22.63 11.88
C ALA A 154 -19.29 -23.45 13.07
N ALA A 155 -19.02 -24.75 13.13
CA ALA A 155 -19.39 -25.63 14.24
C ALA A 155 -18.73 -25.27 15.59
N ALA A 156 -17.47 -24.84 15.60
CA ALA A 156 -16.74 -24.45 16.80
C ALA A 156 -17.05 -23.02 17.25
N ALA A 157 -17.41 -22.12 16.33
CA ALA A 157 -17.92 -20.79 16.66
C ALA A 157 -19.29 -20.86 17.36
N ALA A 158 -20.16 -21.78 16.93
CA ALA A 158 -21.43 -22.06 17.59
C ALA A 158 -21.26 -22.61 19.02
N ALA A 159 -20.31 -23.53 19.22
CA ALA A 159 -20.00 -24.09 20.54
C ALA A 159 -19.40 -23.04 21.50
N ALA A 160 -18.54 -22.14 21.00
CA ALA A 160 -17.97 -21.06 21.80
C ALA A 160 -18.99 -19.97 22.16
N ALA A 161 -19.93 -19.66 21.24
CA ALA A 161 -21.04 -18.75 21.52
C ALA A 161 -22.05 -19.35 22.52
N ALA A 162 -22.29 -20.67 22.46
CA ALA A 162 -23.10 -21.39 23.43
C ALA A 162 -22.44 -21.42 24.82
N ALA A 163 -21.12 -21.60 24.90
CA ALA A 163 -20.37 -21.57 26.16
C ALA A 163 -20.35 -20.17 26.80
N ALA A 164 -20.27 -19.11 25.99
CA ALA A 164 -20.29 -17.72 26.49
C ALA A 164 -21.65 -17.27 27.04
N ASN A 165 -22.74 -17.96 26.68
CA ASN A 165 -24.08 -17.69 27.20
C ASN A 165 -24.42 -18.48 28.48
N HIS A 166 -23.49 -19.30 29.00
CA HIS A 166 -23.75 -20.18 30.13
C HIS A 166 -23.09 -19.75 31.46
N ASP A 167 -22.39 -18.62 31.49
CA ASP A 167 -21.87 -18.02 32.73
C ASP A 167 -22.87 -16.99 33.27
N GLY A 168 -23.97 -17.51 33.81
CA GLY A 168 -25.09 -16.69 34.27
C GLY A 168 -26.00 -17.36 35.30
N HIS A 169 -25.51 -18.29 36.15
CA HIS A 169 -26.14 -18.53 37.45
C HIS A 169 -25.28 -19.41 38.37
N VAL A 170 -25.10 -18.95 39.61
CA VAL A 170 -24.72 -19.75 40.77
C VAL A 170 -26.00 -20.39 41.30
N ASP A 171 -26.10 -21.72 41.38
CA ASP A 171 -26.37 -22.45 42.64
C ASP A 171 -26.41 -23.99 42.49
N ASN A 172 -26.24 -24.65 43.64
CA ASN A 172 -26.11 -26.06 44.01
C ASN A 172 -26.99 -27.16 43.37
N GLY A 173 -26.40 -28.36 43.23
CA GLY A 173 -27.01 -29.63 43.68
C GLY A 173 -27.22 -30.77 42.66
N GLY A 174 -26.64 -31.94 42.93
CA GLY A 174 -27.32 -33.25 42.81
C GLY A 174 -27.26 -34.09 41.51
N ALA A 175 -26.37 -35.09 41.52
CA ALA A 175 -26.53 -36.51 41.12
C ALA A 175 -27.21 -37.01 39.79
N HIS A 176 -26.51 -38.02 39.22
CA HIS A 176 -26.96 -39.20 38.42
C HIS A 176 -27.14 -39.15 36.88
N GLY A 177 -26.39 -40.02 36.17
CA GLY A 177 -26.98 -41.08 35.31
C GLY A 177 -26.72 -41.06 33.78
N GLY A 178 -25.75 -41.88 33.32
CA GLY A 178 -25.85 -42.89 32.22
C GLY A 178 -26.26 -42.55 30.77
N GLY A 179 -25.49 -43.09 29.79
CA GLY A 179 -26.05 -43.81 28.63
C GLY A 179 -25.81 -43.29 27.19
N ASP A 180 -24.84 -43.92 26.49
CA ASP A 180 -24.86 -44.53 25.13
C ASP A 180 -25.45 -43.87 23.85
N ASN A 181 -24.54 -43.66 22.88
CA ASN A 181 -24.36 -44.32 21.55
C ASN A 181 -25.25 -44.07 20.29
N SER A 182 -24.55 -44.04 19.13
CA SER A 182 -24.94 -44.34 17.72
C SER A 182 -25.83 -43.33 16.94
N GLY A 183 -25.76 -43.10 15.60
CA GLY A 183 -25.00 -43.61 14.46
C GLY A 183 -25.60 -43.09 13.11
N GLY A 184 -24.93 -43.31 11.96
CA GLY A 184 -25.51 -43.31 10.58
C GLY A 184 -25.23 -42.07 9.68
N HIS A 185 -24.36 -42.11 8.66
CA HIS A 185 -24.48 -42.62 7.25
C HIS A 185 -25.34 -41.81 6.26
N GLY A 186 -24.71 -41.34 5.16
CA GLY A 186 -25.35 -41.22 3.84
C GLY A 186 -24.95 -40.01 2.96
N GLY A 187 -24.52 -40.28 1.72
CA GLY A 187 -24.80 -39.39 0.56
C GLY A 187 -23.61 -38.71 -0.14
N ARG A 188 -23.31 -39.17 -1.37
CA ARG A 188 -22.40 -38.57 -2.36
C ARG A 188 -23.06 -37.34 -3.02
N ASP A 189 -22.25 -36.41 -3.54
CA ASP A 189 -22.38 -35.87 -4.91
C ASP A 189 -21.23 -34.91 -5.24
N GLY A 190 -20.70 -35.03 -6.47
CA GLY A 190 -19.50 -34.33 -6.94
C GLY A 190 -19.78 -33.01 -7.65
N GLY A 191 -18.85 -32.07 -7.49
CA GLY A 191 -18.75 -30.79 -8.21
C GLY A 191 -17.50 -30.00 -7.79
N PRO A 192 -17.14 -28.93 -8.52
CA PRO A 192 -16.01 -28.81 -9.43
C PRO A 192 -14.62 -28.67 -8.75
N THR A 193 -13.58 -28.98 -9.52
CA THR A 193 -12.17 -29.09 -9.11
C THR A 193 -11.62 -27.80 -8.47
N ASN A 194 -11.37 -27.88 -7.16
CA ASN A 194 -10.73 -26.83 -6.38
C ASN A 194 -9.20 -26.90 -6.53
N SER A 195 -8.61 -25.99 -7.29
CA SER A 195 -7.15 -25.86 -7.41
C SER A 195 -6.48 -25.11 -6.24
N ASP A 196 -7.21 -24.76 -5.17
CA ASP A 196 -6.64 -24.07 -4.00
C ASP A 196 -6.14 -25.02 -2.89
N ALA A 197 -6.11 -26.33 -3.15
CA ALA A 197 -5.54 -27.33 -2.24
C ALA A 197 -4.00 -27.38 -2.33
N LYS A 198 -3.31 -26.26 -2.04
CA LYS A 198 -1.85 -26.30 -1.81
C LYS A 198 -1.37 -25.22 -0.84
N ALA A 199 -1.98 -25.19 0.34
CA ALA A 199 -1.42 -24.54 1.53
C ALA A 199 -1.36 -25.50 2.75
N THR A 200 -1.29 -26.82 2.50
CA THR A 200 -1.20 -27.85 3.53
C THR A 200 0.25 -28.33 3.67
N ASN A 201 1.09 -27.58 4.35
CA ASN A 201 2.31 -28.18 4.91
C ASN A 201 1.93 -28.84 6.24
N GLY A 202 1.39 -30.05 6.16
CA GLY A 202 0.91 -30.83 7.30
C GLY A 202 2.07 -31.39 8.11
N ASN A 203 2.20 -30.96 9.36
CA ASN A 203 2.89 -31.73 10.38
C ASN A 203 1.95 -32.86 10.85
N ALA A 204 2.48 -34.03 11.17
CA ALA A 204 1.79 -35.32 11.34
C ALA A 204 0.79 -35.42 12.53
N ASN A 205 0.29 -34.29 13.06
CA ASN A 205 -0.58 -34.22 14.24
C ASN A 205 -1.88 -33.43 14.02
N GLY A 206 -2.46 -33.43 12.81
CA GLY A 206 -3.83 -32.95 12.57
C GLY A 206 -4.15 -31.47 12.91
N HIS A 207 -3.16 -30.68 13.34
CA HIS A 207 -3.32 -29.27 13.65
C HIS A 207 -3.21 -28.44 12.36
N VAL A 208 -4.35 -27.91 11.90
CA VAL A 208 -4.38 -26.91 10.82
C VAL A 208 -3.70 -25.64 11.34
N ALA A 209 -2.56 -25.26 10.75
CA ALA A 209 -1.86 -24.03 11.08
C ALA A 209 -2.58 -22.83 10.43
N TYR A 210 -3.48 -22.19 11.18
CA TYR A 210 -4.18 -20.98 10.74
C TYR A 210 -3.19 -19.80 10.63
N ASN A 211 -3.17 -19.11 9.50
CA ASN A 211 -2.38 -17.90 9.26
C ASN A 211 -3.31 -16.68 9.09
N GLU A 212 -2.74 -15.47 9.01
CA GLU A 212 -3.52 -14.22 8.96
C GLU A 212 -4.47 -14.12 7.75
N HIS A 213 -4.29 -14.92 6.70
CA HIS A 213 -5.19 -14.92 5.54
C HIS A 213 -6.52 -15.64 5.78
N CYS A 214 -6.59 -16.58 6.74
CA CYS A 214 -7.76 -17.45 6.90
C CYS A 214 -9.07 -16.74 7.28
N VAL A 215 -9.00 -15.47 7.69
CA VAL A 215 -10.16 -14.68 8.12
C VAL A 215 -10.50 -13.54 7.16
N PHE A 216 -9.69 -13.34 6.11
CA PHE A 216 -9.95 -12.30 5.11
C PHE A 216 -10.48 -12.93 3.84
N GLU A 217 -11.72 -12.58 3.50
CA GLU A 217 -12.29 -12.91 2.21
C GLU A 217 -11.91 -11.85 1.17
N PRO A 218 -11.45 -12.24 -0.03
CA PRO A 218 -11.20 -11.29 -1.09
C PRO A 218 -12.53 -10.66 -1.53
N ARG A 219 -12.57 -9.33 -1.66
CA ARG A 219 -13.71 -8.66 -2.32
C ARG A 219 -13.57 -8.81 -3.82
N THR A 220 -14.55 -9.45 -4.45
CA THR A 220 -14.65 -9.60 -5.91
C THR A 220 -15.09 -8.32 -6.62
N THR A 221 -15.54 -7.30 -5.89
CA THR A 221 -16.10 -6.06 -6.44
C THR A 221 -15.13 -5.35 -7.39
N LEU A 222 -13.84 -5.26 -7.01
CA LEU A 222 -12.84 -4.59 -7.83
C LEU A 222 -12.56 -5.40 -9.11
N ASP A 223 -12.34 -6.71 -9.00
CA ASP A 223 -12.12 -7.59 -10.15
C ASP A 223 -13.33 -7.55 -11.12
N ARG A 224 -14.56 -7.59 -10.59
CA ARG A 224 -15.79 -7.48 -11.41
C ARG A 224 -15.91 -6.10 -12.07
N ALA A 225 -15.64 -5.02 -11.34
CA ALA A 225 -15.68 -3.67 -11.89
C ALA A 225 -14.62 -3.48 -12.98
N SER A 226 -13.40 -3.98 -12.74
CA SER A 226 -12.31 -3.96 -13.72
C SER A 226 -12.66 -4.75 -14.97
N ALA A 227 -13.26 -5.94 -14.86
CA ALA A 227 -13.73 -6.73 -16.00
C ALA A 227 -14.82 -5.99 -16.79
N VAL A 228 -15.83 -5.42 -16.12
CA VAL A 228 -16.88 -4.64 -16.79
C VAL A 228 -16.32 -3.41 -17.51
N MET A 229 -15.34 -2.73 -16.92
CA MET A 229 -14.68 -1.58 -17.57
C MET A 229 -13.81 -2.02 -18.75
N ALA A 230 -13.14 -3.17 -18.65
CA ALA A 230 -12.34 -3.74 -19.73
C ALA A 230 -13.22 -4.14 -20.92
N ASP A 231 -14.32 -4.85 -20.67
CA ASP A 231 -15.28 -5.27 -21.70
C ASP A 231 -15.91 -4.09 -22.44
N LYS A 232 -16.08 -2.95 -21.75
CA LYS A 232 -16.63 -1.72 -22.33
C LYS A 232 -15.57 -0.77 -22.91
N ASP A 233 -14.28 -1.11 -22.79
CA ASP A 233 -13.14 -0.26 -23.16
C ASP A 233 -13.15 1.15 -22.50
N THR A 234 -13.74 1.28 -21.30
CA THR A 234 -13.90 2.57 -20.61
C THR A 234 -12.85 2.84 -19.54
N ILE A 235 -11.86 1.94 -19.35
CA ILE A 235 -10.81 2.08 -18.32
C ILE A 235 -10.05 3.40 -18.50
N LEU A 236 -9.64 3.72 -19.73
CA LEU A 236 -8.86 4.93 -20.00
C LEU A 236 -9.70 6.19 -19.81
N GLU A 237 -10.98 6.17 -20.20
CA GLU A 237 -11.90 7.29 -19.99
C GLU A 237 -12.08 7.58 -18.50
N TYR A 238 -12.30 6.53 -17.70
CA TYR A 238 -12.40 6.64 -16.25
C TYR A 238 -11.13 7.23 -15.63
N GLN A 239 -9.95 6.82 -16.10
CA GLN A 239 -8.68 7.40 -15.65
C GLN A 239 -8.52 8.87 -16.05
N CYS A 240 -8.99 9.27 -17.24
CA CYS A 240 -8.99 10.66 -17.69
C CYS A 240 -9.89 11.56 -16.84
N GLU A 241 -11.03 11.04 -16.39
CA GLU A 241 -11.94 11.77 -15.52
C GLU A 241 -11.41 11.90 -14.08
N ASN A 242 -10.87 10.82 -13.54
CA ASN A 242 -10.63 10.71 -12.10
C ASN A 242 -9.15 10.82 -11.69
N ASN A 243 -8.19 10.62 -12.59
CA ASN A 243 -6.79 10.43 -12.22
C ASN A 243 -5.81 11.43 -12.85
N ILE A 244 -6.32 12.52 -13.44
CA ILE A 244 -5.48 13.56 -14.06
C ILE A 244 -4.85 14.50 -13.03
N PHE A 245 -5.50 14.71 -11.88
CA PHE A 245 -4.98 15.53 -10.79
C PHE A 245 -5.32 14.90 -9.44
N SER A 246 -4.47 15.15 -8.45
CA SER A 246 -4.77 14.86 -7.05
C SER A 246 -5.72 15.90 -6.44
N LEU A 247 -6.22 15.63 -5.24
CA LEU A 247 -7.00 16.58 -4.44
C LEU A 247 -6.21 17.84 -4.09
N ASP A 248 -4.88 17.72 -3.96
CA ASP A 248 -3.95 18.86 -3.82
C ASP A 248 -3.69 19.62 -5.13
N GLY A 249 -4.33 19.23 -6.24
CA GLY A 249 -4.10 19.82 -7.57
C GLY A 249 -2.76 19.43 -8.20
N LEU A 250 -2.08 18.40 -7.68
CA LEU A 250 -0.82 17.93 -8.26
C LEU A 250 -1.09 17.07 -9.50
N PRO A 251 -0.20 17.11 -10.50
CA PRO A 251 -0.37 16.28 -11.70
C PRO A 251 -0.40 14.79 -11.35
N GLY A 252 -1.46 14.11 -11.79
CA GLY A 252 -1.67 12.66 -11.67
C GLY A 252 -1.09 11.88 -12.84
N LEU A 253 -1.79 10.84 -13.30
CA LEU A 253 -1.35 9.93 -14.37
C LEU A 253 -0.97 10.68 -15.65
N VAL A 254 0.22 10.41 -16.15
CA VAL A 254 0.78 10.94 -17.40
C VAL A 254 0.02 10.37 -18.59
N SER A 255 -0.32 9.09 -18.60
CA SER A 255 -1.07 8.43 -19.68
C SER A 255 -2.45 9.10 -19.86
N ALA A 256 -3.15 9.34 -18.76
CA ALA A 256 -4.47 9.97 -18.76
C ALA A 256 -4.39 11.43 -19.24
N ARG A 257 -3.41 12.20 -18.74
CA ARG A 257 -3.19 13.59 -19.18
C ARG A 257 -2.78 13.67 -20.64
N ARG A 258 -1.97 12.74 -21.14
CA ARG A 258 -1.55 12.67 -22.55
C ARG A 258 -2.74 12.34 -23.45
N ARG A 259 -3.63 11.44 -23.02
CA ARG A 259 -4.86 11.09 -23.73
C ARG A 259 -5.79 12.29 -23.93
N LEU A 260 -5.88 13.19 -22.95
CA LEU A 260 -6.61 14.45 -23.05
C LEU A 260 -5.87 15.56 -23.84
N GLY A 261 -4.73 15.25 -24.47
CA GLY A 261 -3.95 16.22 -25.23
C GLY A 261 -3.29 17.31 -24.37
N ARG A 262 -3.15 17.09 -23.05
CA ARG A 262 -2.49 18.09 -22.19
C ARG A 262 -0.99 18.13 -22.47
N CYS A 263 -0.45 19.34 -22.44
CA CYS A 263 0.99 19.56 -22.49
C CYS A 263 1.65 19.12 -21.18
N ILE A 264 2.26 17.93 -21.17
CA ILE A 264 2.80 17.30 -19.96
C ILE A 264 3.84 18.18 -19.26
N TRP A 265 4.71 18.81 -20.05
CA TRP A 265 5.76 19.69 -19.55
C TRP A 265 5.20 20.97 -18.91
N LEU A 266 4.10 21.51 -19.42
CA LEU A 266 3.47 22.72 -18.86
C LEU A 266 2.93 22.46 -17.46
N ASP A 267 2.20 21.36 -17.22
CA ASP A 267 1.70 21.09 -15.87
C ASP A 267 2.86 20.76 -14.91
N ALA A 268 3.94 20.14 -15.40
CA ALA A 268 5.14 19.89 -14.60
C ALA A 268 5.83 21.20 -14.18
N VAL A 269 5.97 22.15 -15.11
CA VAL A 269 6.50 23.50 -14.83
C VAL A 269 5.60 24.23 -13.84
N LYS A 270 4.28 24.24 -14.05
CA LYS A 270 3.32 24.86 -13.12
C LYS A 270 3.43 24.27 -11.72
N ALA A 271 3.45 22.94 -11.60
CA ALA A 271 3.60 22.25 -10.32
C ALA A 271 4.95 22.54 -9.64
N ARG A 272 6.03 22.69 -10.42
CA ARG A 272 7.35 23.09 -9.90
C ARG A 272 7.33 24.52 -9.39
N LEU A 273 6.77 25.46 -10.15
CA LEU A 273 6.66 26.86 -9.74
C LEU A 273 5.78 27.03 -8.50
N ALA A 274 4.62 26.37 -8.45
CA ALA A 274 3.73 26.40 -7.29
C ALA A 274 4.44 25.94 -6.01
N ARG A 275 5.28 24.91 -6.12
CA ARG A 275 6.09 24.41 -5.00
C ARG A 275 7.18 25.38 -4.57
N LEU A 276 7.90 25.99 -5.52
CA LEU A 276 8.91 26.99 -5.19
C LEU A 276 8.27 28.20 -4.49
N ALA A 277 7.09 28.62 -4.96
CA ALA A 277 6.33 29.69 -4.34
C ALA A 277 5.79 29.34 -2.94
N ALA A 278 5.61 28.05 -2.63
CA ALA A 278 5.18 27.59 -1.31
C ALA A 278 6.28 27.74 -0.24
N GLU A 279 7.56 27.78 -0.62
CA GLU A 279 8.72 27.96 0.29
C GLU A 279 8.93 29.44 0.65
N LYS A 280 7.95 30.05 1.34
CA LYS A 280 7.92 31.49 1.64
C LYS A 280 9.20 32.00 2.31
N GLU A 281 9.72 31.26 3.28
CA GLU A 281 10.94 31.63 4.01
C GLU A 281 12.18 31.60 3.12
N ALA A 282 12.33 30.57 2.29
CA ALA A 282 13.47 30.46 1.37
C ALA A 282 13.42 31.55 0.29
N VAL A 283 12.23 31.88 -0.22
CA VAL A 283 12.04 32.98 -1.18
C VAL A 283 12.40 34.32 -0.53
N ALA A 284 11.91 34.57 0.68
CA ALA A 284 12.23 35.80 1.41
C ALA A 284 13.73 35.91 1.71
N PHE A 285 14.35 34.83 2.18
CA PHE A 285 15.79 34.78 2.42
C PHE A 285 16.60 35.04 1.14
N GLY A 286 16.25 34.39 0.03
CA GLY A 286 16.91 34.60 -1.26
C GLY A 286 16.79 36.04 -1.76
N PHE A 287 15.64 36.67 -1.59
CA PHE A 287 15.43 38.08 -1.94
C PHE A 287 16.28 39.02 -1.07
N LEU A 288 16.31 38.82 0.24
CA LEU A 288 17.13 39.60 1.16
C LEU A 288 18.62 39.44 0.87
N LEU A 289 19.06 38.20 0.59
CA LEU A 289 20.43 37.91 0.19
C LEU A 289 20.80 38.62 -1.12
N ALA A 290 19.91 38.63 -2.12
CA ALA A 290 20.14 39.34 -3.38
C ALA A 290 20.27 40.86 -3.18
N ILE A 291 19.46 41.47 -2.31
CA ILE A 291 19.59 42.89 -1.93
C ILE A 291 20.95 43.13 -1.28
N LEU A 292 21.33 42.31 -0.30
CA LEU A 292 22.59 42.48 0.44
C LEU A 292 23.80 42.35 -0.50
N LEU A 293 23.82 41.36 -1.38
CA LEU A 293 24.87 41.19 -2.39
C LEU A 293 24.90 42.36 -3.38
N SER A 294 23.74 42.90 -3.78
CA SER A 294 23.67 44.06 -4.66
C SER A 294 24.23 45.32 -4.00
N LEU A 295 23.90 45.55 -2.72
CA LEU A 295 24.44 46.66 -1.94
C LEU A 295 25.95 46.52 -1.73
N LEU A 296 26.43 45.32 -1.42
CA LEU A 296 27.86 45.02 -1.30
C LEU A 296 28.61 45.27 -2.61
N HIS A 297 28.06 44.79 -3.74
CA HIS A 297 28.64 45.04 -5.06
C HIS A 297 28.75 46.53 -5.34
N ARG A 298 27.68 47.31 -5.09
CA ARG A 298 27.70 48.76 -5.27
C ARG A 298 28.73 49.45 -4.39
N ALA A 299 28.84 49.06 -3.12
CA ALA A 299 29.84 49.61 -2.19
C ALA A 299 31.27 49.32 -2.67
N LEU A 300 31.55 48.09 -3.10
CA LEU A 300 32.86 47.70 -3.64
C LEU A 300 33.19 48.44 -4.94
N THR A 301 32.24 48.58 -5.86
CA THR A 301 32.46 49.35 -7.10
C THR A 301 32.66 50.84 -6.81
N GLY A 302 31.95 51.40 -5.82
CA GLY A 302 32.13 52.78 -5.39
C GLY A 302 33.51 53.01 -4.78
N LEU A 303 33.95 52.13 -3.87
CA LEU A 303 35.28 52.17 -3.28
C LEU A 303 36.38 52.02 -4.34
N TRP A 304 36.21 51.14 -5.32
CA TRP A 304 37.15 50.95 -6.41
C TRP A 304 37.26 52.20 -7.30
N ALA A 305 36.11 52.79 -7.68
CA ALA A 305 36.09 54.04 -8.45
C ALA A 305 36.79 55.19 -7.71
N SER A 306 36.58 55.31 -6.39
CA SER A 306 37.27 56.30 -5.56
C SER A 306 38.79 56.06 -5.46
N ALA A 307 39.22 54.80 -5.40
CA ALA A 307 40.64 54.46 -5.35
C ALA A 307 41.37 54.73 -6.67
N THR A 308 40.69 54.59 -7.82
CA THR A 308 41.26 54.90 -9.14
C THR A 308 41.18 56.38 -9.54
N ALA A 309 40.44 57.20 -8.79
CA ALA A 309 40.25 58.62 -9.05
C ALA A 309 41.27 59.54 -8.36
N SER A 310 42.28 58.99 -7.69
CA SER A 310 43.42 59.78 -7.20
C SER A 310 44.48 59.94 -8.31
N PRO A 311 44.93 61.17 -8.61
CA PRO A 311 45.87 61.48 -9.70
C PRO A 311 47.31 61.00 -9.44
#